data_AF-A0A518G1D9-F1
#
_entry.id   AF-A0A518G1D9-F1
#
_cell.length_a   1.000
_cell.length_b   1.000
_cell.length_c   1.000
_cell.angle_alpha   90.00
_cell.angle_beta   90.00
_cell.angle_gamma   90.00
#
_symmetry.space_group_name_H-M   'P 1'
#
loop_
_entity.id
_entity.type
_entity.pdbx_description
1 polymer ?
#
loop_
_entity_poly.entity_id
_entity_poly.type
_entity_poly.pdbx_seq_one_letter_code
_entity_poly.pdbx_strand_id
1 'polypeptide(L)'
;MVPAIENLDHNWSQIVYREGNQLATVGHHWKLSRALNKEEIVHRQREGTCLTCHQDILENSAAINLLHHVAEYTGQLPKTNQQHANLIHKILLTSAWGQVLGAVAISIAGLGGIFWWLRRRQPNQQN
;
A
#
# COMPACT_ATOMS: atom_id res chain seq x y z
N MET A 1 -7.55 -30.45 27.06
CA MET A 1 -6.38 -30.58 26.15
C MET A 1 -6.62 -31.82 25.30
N VAL A 2 -6.60 -31.72 23.98
CA VAL A 2 -6.72 -32.90 23.10
C VAL A 2 -5.36 -33.62 23.10
N PRO A 3 -5.29 -34.95 23.31
CA PRO A 3 -4.03 -35.68 23.29
C PRO A 3 -3.40 -35.66 21.89
N ALA A 4 -2.07 -35.63 21.84
CA ALA A 4 -1.34 -35.70 20.58
C ALA A 4 -1.61 -37.05 19.90
N ILE A 5 -1.95 -37.01 18.60
CA ILE A 5 -2.11 -38.20 17.78
C ILE A 5 -0.72 -38.60 17.30
N GLU A 6 -0.33 -39.84 17.54
CA GLU A 6 0.96 -40.39 17.14
C GLU A 6 1.07 -40.41 15.59
N ASN A 7 2.20 -39.93 15.05
CA ASN A 7 2.45 -39.73 13.61
C ASN A 7 1.63 -38.61 12.94
N LEU A 8 1.08 -37.66 13.70
CA LEU A 8 0.44 -36.47 13.16
C LEU A 8 1.47 -35.33 12.97
N ASP A 9 2.43 -35.53 12.08
CA ASP A 9 3.57 -34.61 11.92
C ASP A 9 3.26 -33.39 11.04
N HIS A 10 2.10 -33.37 10.39
CA HIS A 10 1.71 -32.34 9.42
C HIS A 10 0.66 -31.42 10.03
N ASN A 11 0.64 -30.15 9.63
CA ASN A 11 -0.36 -29.20 10.11
C ASN A 11 -1.67 -29.32 9.31
N TRP A 12 -2.74 -29.82 9.94
CA TRP A 12 -4.04 -30.04 9.31
C TRP A 12 -4.82 -28.76 9.01
N SER A 13 -4.37 -27.61 9.53
CA SER A 13 -4.89 -26.30 9.13
C SER A 13 -4.28 -25.80 7.81
N GLN A 14 -3.27 -26.47 7.27
CA GLN A 14 -2.55 -26.07 6.07
C GLN A 14 -2.95 -26.93 4.86
N ILE A 15 -3.60 -26.29 3.89
CA ILE A 15 -4.12 -26.95 2.67
C ILE A 15 -3.09 -26.90 1.52
N VAL A 16 -2.22 -25.89 1.52
CA VAL A 16 -1.19 -25.61 0.51
C VAL A 16 0.09 -25.14 1.18
N TYR A 17 1.23 -25.54 0.61
CA TYR A 17 2.52 -24.93 0.91
C TYR A 17 2.59 -23.49 0.38
N ARG A 18 3.50 -22.68 0.94
CA ARG A 18 3.73 -21.30 0.49
C ARG A 18 4.21 -21.25 -0.97
N GLU A 19 4.89 -22.31 -1.39
CA GLU A 19 5.39 -22.51 -2.75
C GLU A 19 4.27 -22.84 -3.75
N GLY A 20 3.04 -23.07 -3.28
CA GLY A 20 1.86 -23.37 -4.09
C GLY A 20 1.59 -24.86 -4.27
N ASN A 21 2.41 -25.74 -3.70
CA ASN A 21 2.20 -27.19 -3.73
C ASN A 21 1.02 -27.57 -2.83
N GLN A 22 0.07 -28.33 -3.36
CA GLN A 22 -1.12 -28.74 -2.61
C GLN A 22 -0.81 -29.88 -1.65
N LEU A 23 -1.14 -29.69 -0.37
CA LEU A 23 -0.97 -30.67 0.70
C LEU A 23 -2.19 -31.57 0.88
N ALA A 24 -3.37 -31.01 0.61
CA ALA A 24 -4.64 -31.72 0.72
C ALA A 24 -5.59 -31.30 -0.40
N THR A 25 -6.33 -32.25 -0.96
CA THR A 25 -7.41 -31.98 -1.90
C THR A 25 -8.62 -31.41 -1.17
N VAL A 26 -8.99 -30.17 -1.47
CA VAL A 26 -10.29 -29.62 -1.09
C VAL A 26 -11.27 -30.00 -2.19
N GLY A 27 -12.11 -31.00 -1.94
CA GLY A 27 -13.13 -31.42 -2.89
C GLY A 27 -14.45 -30.67 -2.64
N HIS A 28 -15.03 -30.05 -3.67
CA HIS A 28 -16.46 -29.75 -3.70
C HIS A 28 -17.01 -29.70 -5.13
N HIS A 29 -18.34 -29.77 -5.27
CA HIS A 29 -19.09 -29.89 -6.53
C HIS A 29 -18.93 -28.74 -7.57
N TRP A 30 -18.04 -27.76 -7.36
CA TRP A 30 -17.88 -26.64 -8.29
C TRP A 30 -16.50 -26.66 -8.94
N LYS A 31 -16.42 -26.43 -10.25
CA LYS A 31 -15.19 -26.54 -11.05
C LYS A 31 -14.00 -25.67 -10.54
N LEU A 32 -14.29 -24.62 -9.76
CA LEU A 32 -13.28 -23.71 -9.19
C LEU A 32 -12.95 -24.01 -7.71
N SER A 33 -13.35 -25.18 -7.19
CA SER A 33 -13.18 -25.63 -5.80
C SER A 33 -11.76 -25.94 -5.34
N ARG A 34 -10.75 -25.53 -6.09
CA ARG A 34 -9.38 -25.96 -5.81
C ARG A 34 -8.75 -25.08 -4.74
N ALA A 35 -7.69 -25.58 -4.13
CA ALA A 35 -6.81 -24.71 -3.38
C ALA A 35 -6.23 -23.61 -4.28
N LEU A 36 -5.94 -22.44 -3.69
CA LEU A 36 -5.34 -21.33 -4.43
C LEU A 36 -3.96 -21.76 -4.96
N ASN A 37 -3.65 -21.37 -6.20
CA ASN A 37 -2.31 -21.53 -6.75
C ASN A 37 -1.40 -20.42 -6.21
N LYS A 38 -0.10 -20.52 -6.49
CA LYS A 38 0.90 -19.58 -5.97
C LYS A 38 0.59 -18.14 -6.34
N GLU A 39 0.19 -17.88 -7.58
CA GLU A 39 -0.12 -16.54 -8.07
C GLU A 39 -1.31 -15.94 -7.32
N GLU A 40 -2.39 -16.71 -7.12
CA GLU A 40 -3.56 -16.27 -6.37
C GLU A 40 -3.25 -16.03 -4.89
N ILE A 41 -2.39 -16.86 -4.29
CA ILE A 41 -1.89 -16.66 -2.93
C ILE A 41 -1.14 -15.33 -2.86
N VAL A 42 -0.17 -15.10 -3.75
CA VAL A 42 0.64 -13.86 -3.77
C VAL A 42 -0.23 -12.62 -3.97
N HIS A 43 -1.21 -12.64 -4.88
CA HIS A 43 -2.10 -11.50 -5.12
C HIS A 43 -3.06 -11.23 -3.94
N ARG A 44 -3.36 -12.25 -3.13
CA ARG A 44 -4.25 -12.13 -1.96
C ARG A 44 -3.49 -11.82 -0.68
N GLN A 45 -2.25 -12.28 -0.58
CA GLN A 45 -1.46 -12.22 0.63
C GLN A 45 -1.00 -10.78 0.86
N ARG A 46 -1.49 -10.19 1.95
CA ARG A 46 -1.08 -8.85 2.42
C ARG A 46 0.03 -8.96 3.48
N GLU A 47 0.75 -10.07 3.50
CA GLU A 47 1.86 -10.23 4.44
C GLU A 47 2.95 -9.20 4.12
N GLY A 48 3.53 -8.61 5.15
CA GLY A 48 4.57 -7.60 4.99
C GLY A 48 4.07 -6.18 4.74
N THR A 49 2.75 -5.92 4.61
CA THR A 49 2.25 -4.53 4.44
C THR A 49 2.69 -3.61 5.58
N CYS A 50 2.74 -4.10 6.82
CA CYS A 50 3.29 -3.34 7.95
C CYS A 50 4.79 -3.05 7.76
N LEU A 51 5.56 -4.05 7.30
CA LEU A 51 7.01 -3.91 7.08
C LEU A 51 7.31 -2.92 5.95
N THR A 52 6.49 -2.87 4.91
CA THR A 52 6.64 -1.89 3.82
C THR A 52 6.58 -0.46 4.34
N CYS A 53 5.65 -0.13 5.25
CA CYS A 53 5.60 1.20 5.84
C CYS A 53 6.74 1.46 6.84
N HIS A 54 7.23 0.43 7.52
CA HIS A 54 8.31 0.55 8.49
C HIS A 54 9.71 0.51 7.87
N GLN A 55 9.85 0.06 6.62
CA GLN A 55 11.11 -0.04 5.90
C GLN A 55 11.84 1.31 5.88
N ASP A 56 11.16 2.36 5.42
CA ASP A 56 11.76 3.68 5.24
C ASP A 56 11.95 4.45 6.56
N ILE A 57 11.27 4.03 7.63
CA ILE A 57 11.49 4.59 8.98
C ILE A 57 12.89 4.24 9.48
N LEU A 58 13.40 3.06 9.11
CA LEU A 58 14.74 2.60 9.49
C LEU A 58 15.84 3.32 8.70
N GLU A 59 15.53 3.79 7.50
CA GLU A 59 16.47 4.51 6.63
C GLU A 59 16.76 5.96 7.10
N ASN A 60 16.12 6.42 8.18
CA ASN A 60 16.42 7.70 8.83
C ASN A 60 16.36 8.91 7.89
N SER A 61 15.36 8.95 7.00
CA SER A 61 15.18 10.13 6.15
C SER A 61 14.97 11.38 7.00
N ALA A 62 15.54 12.53 6.57
CA ALA A 62 15.45 13.78 7.32
C ALA A 62 14.00 14.22 7.58
N ALA A 63 13.11 13.98 6.62
CA ALA A 63 11.68 14.30 6.75
C ALA A 63 10.98 13.42 7.79
N ILE A 64 11.27 12.10 7.81
CA ILE A 64 10.70 11.19 8.80
C ILE A 64 11.22 11.52 10.21
N ASN A 65 12.51 11.81 10.35
CA ASN A 65 13.10 12.18 11.63
C ASN A 65 12.50 13.46 12.21
N LEU A 66 12.28 14.48 11.38
CA LEU A 66 11.60 15.70 11.80
C LEU A 66 10.16 15.42 12.23
N LEU A 67 9.40 14.64 11.46
CA LEU A 67 8.02 14.27 11.80
C LEU A 67 7.94 13.49 13.11
N HIS A 68 8.87 12.55 13.33
CA HIS A 68 8.95 11.79 14.58
C HIS A 68 9.23 12.71 15.77
N HIS A 69 10.18 13.65 15.63
CA HIS A 69 10.51 14.62 16.66
C HIS A 69 9.31 15.52 17.00
N VAL A 70 8.62 16.07 15.99
CA VAL A 70 7.41 16.86 16.23
C VAL A 70 6.31 16.03 16.89
N ALA A 71 6.10 14.78 16.45
CA ALA A 71 5.10 13.90 17.05
C ALA A 71 5.41 13.57 18.51
N GLU A 72 6.68 13.41 18.86
CA GLU A 72 7.14 13.18 20.23
C GLU A 72 6.85 14.39 21.14
N TYR A 73 7.26 15.59 20.71
CA TYR A 73 7.08 16.82 21.48
C TYR A 73 5.62 17.27 21.59
N THR A 74 4.80 16.95 20.59
CA THR A 74 3.36 17.25 20.60
C THR A 74 2.52 16.16 21.25
N GLY A 75 3.14 15.04 21.68
CA GLY A 75 2.44 13.91 22.28
C GLY A 75 1.53 13.13 21.32
N GLN A 76 1.75 13.24 20.01
CA GLN A 76 0.93 12.64 18.95
C GLN A 76 1.42 11.26 18.50
N LEU A 77 2.43 10.69 19.16
CA LEU A 77 2.88 9.32 18.88
C LEU A 77 1.74 8.32 19.16
N PRO A 78 1.39 7.44 18.20
CA PRO A 78 0.35 6.44 18.38
C PRO A 78 0.77 5.39 19.42
N LYS A 79 -0.05 5.20 20.45
CA LYS A 79 0.16 4.22 21.53
C LYS A 79 -0.76 3.00 21.43
N THR A 80 -1.75 3.05 20.53
CA THR A 80 -2.72 1.97 20.32
C THR A 80 -2.88 1.65 18.83
N ASN A 81 -3.36 0.44 18.52
CA ASN A 81 -3.63 0.01 17.14
C ASN A 81 -4.61 0.94 16.42
N GLN A 82 -5.60 1.48 17.14
CA GLN A 82 -6.57 2.42 16.57
C GLN A 82 -5.92 3.75 16.20
N GLN A 83 -5.03 4.27 17.05
CA GLN A 83 -4.27 5.49 16.77
C GLN A 83 -3.33 5.29 15.59
N HIS A 84 -2.66 4.13 15.52
CA HIS A 84 -1.81 3.78 14.40
C HIS A 84 -2.58 3.68 13.07
N ALA A 85 -3.74 3.00 13.06
CA ALA A 85 -4.59 2.89 11.88
C ALA A 85 -5.12 4.25 11.41
N ASN A 86 -5.50 5.14 12.34
CA ASN A 86 -5.95 6.48 12.01
C ASN A 86 -4.82 7.34 11.40
N LEU A 87 -3.61 7.23 11.95
CA LEU A 87 -2.42 7.88 11.38
C LEU A 87 -2.16 7.43 9.95
N ILE A 88 -2.15 6.12 9.69
CA ILE A 88 -1.97 5.58 8.34
C ILE A 88 -3.07 6.07 7.40
N HIS A 89 -4.34 6.02 7.85
CA HIS A 89 -5.46 6.49 7.05
C HIS A 89 -5.31 7.97 6.63
N LYS A 90 -4.88 8.83 7.56
CA LYS A 90 -4.63 10.24 7.27
C LYS A 90 -3.50 10.42 6.25
N ILE A 91 -2.37 9.73 6.43
CA ILE A 91 -1.23 9.80 5.51
C ILE A 91 -1.63 9.34 4.10
N LEU A 92 -2.40 8.26 3.98
CA LEU A 92 -2.90 7.77 2.70
C LEU A 92 -3.77 8.80 2.00
N LEU A 93 -4.73 9.40 2.74
CA LEU A 93 -5.65 10.37 2.17
C LEU A 93 -4.95 11.67 1.76
N THR A 94 -4.02 12.17 2.58
CA THR A 94 -3.26 13.38 2.26
C THR A 94 -2.32 13.15 1.07
N SER A 95 -1.67 11.99 0.98
CA SER A 95 -0.83 11.63 -0.17
C SER A 95 -1.66 11.52 -1.45
N ALA A 96 -2.80 10.83 -1.42
CA ALA A 96 -3.67 10.67 -2.58
C ALA A 96 -4.15 12.02 -3.14
N TRP A 97 -4.67 12.90 -2.27
CA TRP A 97 -5.09 14.23 -2.68
C TRP A 97 -3.91 15.10 -3.13
N GLY A 98 -2.75 14.97 -2.49
CA GLY A 98 -1.53 15.65 -2.92
C GLY A 98 -1.13 15.29 -4.36
N GLN A 99 -1.19 14.01 -4.71
CA GLN A 99 -0.91 13.54 -6.07
C GLN A 99 -1.92 14.07 -7.09
N VAL A 100 -3.21 14.00 -6.76
CA VAL A 100 -4.30 14.50 -7.64
C VAL A 100 -4.14 16.01 -7.88
N LEU A 101 -3.99 16.80 -6.82
CA LEU A 101 -3.85 18.25 -6.93
C LEU A 101 -2.56 18.64 -7.65
N GLY A 102 -1.45 17.92 -7.40
CA GLY A 102 -0.19 18.13 -8.11
C GLY A 102 -0.31 17.88 -9.61
N ALA A 103 -0.93 16.78 -10.01
CA ALA A 103 -1.15 16.45 -11.43
C ALA A 103 -2.05 17.49 -12.12
N VAL A 104 -3.12 17.93 -11.46
CA VAL A 104 -4.02 18.97 -11.97
C VAL A 104 -3.27 20.31 -12.12
N ALA A 105 -2.50 20.71 -11.12
CA ALA A 105 -1.74 21.96 -11.15
C ALA A 105 -0.72 21.98 -12.29
N ILE A 106 0.01 20.89 -12.50
CA ILE A 106 0.96 20.74 -13.61
C ILE A 106 0.24 20.83 -14.96
N SER A 107 -0.91 20.18 -15.09
CA SER A 107 -1.70 20.20 -16.33
C SER A 107 -2.20 21.60 -16.66
N ILE A 108 -2.73 22.32 -15.68
CA ILE A 108 -3.20 23.71 -15.85
C ILE A 108 -2.02 24.63 -16.19
N ALA A 109 -0.89 24.51 -15.49
CA ALA A 109 0.30 25.31 -15.76
C ALA A 109 0.87 25.03 -17.16
N GLY A 110 0.89 23.77 -17.60
CA GLY A 110 1.33 23.37 -18.93
C GLY A 110 0.44 23.95 -20.03
N LEU A 111 -0.88 23.77 -19.93
CA LEU A 111 -1.84 24.31 -20.89
C LEU A 111 -1.82 25.84 -20.90
N GLY A 112 -1.76 26.48 -19.72
CA GLY A 112 -1.66 27.93 -19.59
C GLY A 112 -0.36 28.48 -20.17
N GLY A 113 0.77 27.80 -19.95
CA GLY A 113 2.07 28.15 -20.52
C GLY A 113 2.10 28.04 -22.04
N ILE A 114 1.54 26.96 -22.59
CA ILE A 114 1.38 26.77 -24.04
C ILE A 114 0.49 27.87 -24.63
N PHE A 115 -0.67 28.15 -24.02
CA PHE A 115 -1.58 29.20 -24.47
C PHE A 115 -0.91 30.58 -24.47
N TRP A 116 -0.20 30.93 -23.40
CA TRP A 116 0.52 32.18 -23.29
C TRP A 116 1.65 32.31 -24.31
N TRP A 117 2.39 31.24 -24.56
CA TRP A 117 3.43 31.19 -25.58
C TRP A 117 2.86 31.34 -27.00
N LEU A 118 1.75 30.67 -27.32
CA LEU A 118 1.04 30.83 -28.59
C LEU A 118 0.54 32.27 -28.77
N ARG A 119 -0.01 32.89 -27.72
CA ARG A 119 -0.48 34.29 -27.76
C ARG A 119 0.65 35.28 -27.97
N ARG A 120 1.84 35.04 -27.38
CA ARG A 120 3.03 35.88 -27.62
C ARG A 120 3.60 35.75 -29.04
N ARG A 121 3.29 34.66 -29.74
CA ARG A 121 3.73 34.42 -31.12
C ARG A 121 2.79 35.00 -32.18
N GLN A 122 1.61 35.51 -31.81
CA GLN A 122 0.76 36.23 -32.76
C GLN A 122 1.36 37.63 -32.98
N PRO A 123 1.90 37.93 -34.18
CA PRO A 123 2.39 39.27 -34.48
C PRO A 123 1.19 40.22 -34.49
N ASN A 124 1.38 41.38 -33.87
CA ASN A 124 0.41 42.47 -33.83
C ASN A 124 0.04 42.85 -35.28
N GLN A 125 -1.07 42.32 -35.81
CA GLN A 125 -1.64 42.80 -37.06
C GLN A 125 -2.36 44.11 -36.76
N GLN A 126 -1.56 45.18 -36.72
CA GLN A 126 -2.05 46.54 -36.95
C GLN A 126 -2.36 46.68 -38.43
N ASN A 127 -3.65 46.75 -38.76
CA ASN A 127 -4.16 47.38 -39.97
C ASN A 127 -5.43 48.15 -39.58
#